data_AF-A0A8H7X032-F1
#
_entry.id   AF-A0A8H7X032-F1
#
_cell.length_a   1.000
_cell.length_b   1.000
_cell.length_c   1.000
_cell.angle_alpha   90.00
_cell.angle_beta   90.00
_cell.angle_gamma   90.00
#
_symmetry.space_group_name_H-M   'P 1'
#
loop_
_entity.id
_entity.type
_entity.pdbx_description
1 polymer ?
#
loop_
_entity_poly.entity_id
_entity_poly.type
_entity_poly.pdbx_seq_one_letter_code
_entity_poly.pdbx_strand_id
1 'polypeptide(L)' 'MTCKFDRLDRSLPEGAMGPLGREIADMFQYMDEFGYDGSDPIIVYPWDLEVKVKTTPIDAYLADQDWSSIL' A
#
# COMPACT_ATOMS: atom_id res chain seq x y z
N MET A 1 3.20 -24.02 -2.74
CA MET A 1 2.16 -23.03 -2.37
C MET A 1 2.37 -21.83 -3.25
N THR A 2 1.43 -21.53 -4.15
CA THR A 2 1.56 -20.40 -5.08
C THR A 2 0.82 -19.23 -4.47
N CYS A 3 1.54 -18.25 -3.93
CA CYS A 3 0.94 -17.00 -3.48
C CYS A 3 0.41 -16.27 -4.72
N LYS A 4 -0.89 -16.04 -4.79
CA LYS A 4 -1.53 -15.25 -5.85
C LYS A 4 -2.21 -14.07 -5.19
N PHE A 5 -2.00 -12.90 -5.77
CA PHE A 5 -2.75 -11.71 -5.40
C PHE A 5 -4.06 -11.74 -6.18
N ASP A 6 -5.18 -11.74 -5.45
CA ASP A 6 -6.51 -11.60 -6.01
C ASP A 6 -7.01 -10.20 -5.67
N ARG A 7 -7.60 -9.52 -6.66
CA ARG A 7 -8.16 -8.17 -6.45
C ARG A 7 -9.26 -8.21 -5.41
N LEU A 8 -9.25 -7.22 -4.52
CA LEU A 8 -10.26 -7.08 -3.49
C LEU A 8 -11.59 -6.62 -4.10
N ASP A 9 -12.70 -7.25 -3.73
CA ASP A 9 -14.02 -6.75 -4.10
C ASP A 9 -14.29 -5.42 -3.38
N ARG A 10 -14.66 -4.40 -4.14
CA ARG A 10 -14.92 -3.04 -3.67
C ARG A 10 -15.96 -2.97 -2.55
N SER A 11 -16.96 -3.85 -2.57
CA SER A 11 -18.02 -3.87 -1.56
C SER A 11 -17.50 -4.17 -0.15
N LEU A 12 -16.33 -4.82 -0.04
CA LEU A 12 -15.73 -5.16 1.23
C LEU A 12 -15.26 -3.93 2.01
N PRO A 13 -14.36 -3.07 1.51
CA PRO A 13 -13.98 -1.85 2.21
C PRO A 13 -15.16 -0.89 2.39
N GLU A 14 -16.10 -0.82 1.43
CA GLU A 14 -17.30 0.02 1.54
C GLU A 14 -18.18 -0.37 2.74
N GLY A 15 -18.37 -1.67 2.98
CA GLY A 15 -19.16 -2.17 4.09
C GLY A 15 -18.41 -2.26 5.44
N ALA A 16 -17.10 -2.51 5.41
CA ALA A 16 -16.33 -2.84 6.61
C ALA A 16 -15.67 -1.63 7.30
N MET A 17 -15.39 -0.55 6.57
CA MET A 17 -14.58 0.57 7.10
C MET A 17 -15.44 1.77 7.56
N GLY A 18 -16.72 1.53 7.83
CA GLY A 18 -17.63 2.53 8.39
C GLY A 18 -17.77 3.77 7.49
N PRO A 19 -17.74 5.00 8.05
CA PRO A 19 -18.04 6.22 7.29
C PRO A 19 -17.00 6.52 6.18
N LEU A 20 -15.79 5.96 6.28
CA LEU A 20 -14.72 6.12 5.30
C LEU A 20 -14.69 5.00 4.26
N GLY A 21 -15.62 4.04 4.30
CA GLY A 21 -15.57 2.86 3.46
C GLY A 21 -15.53 3.16 1.97
N ARG A 22 -16.27 4.17 1.53
CA ARG A 22 -16.25 4.61 0.14
C ARG A 22 -14.89 5.16 -0.28
N GLU A 23 -14.30 6.02 0.54
CA GLU A 23 -13.01 6.66 0.28
C GLU A 23 -11.87 5.64 0.25
N ILE A 24 -11.91 4.67 1.17
CA ILE A 24 -10.94 3.57 1.21
C ILE A 24 -11.11 2.65 0.00
N ALA A 25 -12.33 2.36 -0.41
CA ALA A 25 -12.61 1.57 -1.60
C ALA A 25 -12.13 2.26 -2.88
N ASP A 26 -12.36 3.57 -3.00
CA ASP A 26 -11.83 4.41 -4.08
C ASP A 26 -10.29 4.38 -4.11
N MET A 27 -9.66 4.53 -2.94
CA MET A 27 -8.21 4.48 -2.82
C MET A 27 -7.65 3.13 -3.26
N PHE A 28 -8.19 2.00 -2.80
CA PHE A 28 -7.73 0.67 -3.20
C PHE A 28 -7.93 0.42 -4.69
N GLN A 29 -9.08 0.83 -5.25
CA GLN A 29 -9.34 0.70 -6.68
C GLN A 29 -8.33 1.52 -7.50
N TYR A 30 -8.04 2.75 -7.10
CA TYR A 30 -7.04 3.57 -7.77
C TYR A 30 -5.65 2.92 -7.73
N MET A 31 -5.23 2.41 -6.57
CA MET A 31 -3.93 1.74 -6.42
C MET A 31 -3.84 0.45 -7.25
N ASP A 32 -4.92 -0.31 -7.37
CA ASP A 32 -4.98 -1.53 -8.20
C ASP A 32 -4.93 -1.24 -9.71
N GLU A 33 -5.44 -0.08 -10.14
CA GLU A 33 -5.49 0.34 -11.54
C GLU A 33 -4.23 1.11 -11.98
N PHE A 34 -3.72 1.99 -11.13
CA PHE A 34 -2.68 2.96 -11.47
C PHE A 34 -1.45 2.87 -10.57
N GLY A 35 -1.44 2.07 -9.51
CA GLY A 35 -0.34 2.04 -8.54
C GLY A 35 -0.34 3.25 -7.61
N TYR A 36 0.69 3.33 -6.75
CA TYR A 36 0.84 4.42 -5.77
C TYR A 36 1.29 5.75 -6.39
N ASP A 37 1.90 5.70 -7.57
CA ASP A 37 2.43 6.84 -8.32
C ASP A 37 1.51 7.25 -9.49
N GLY A 38 0.35 6.59 -9.64
CA GLY A 38 -0.57 6.85 -10.73
C GLY A 38 -0.08 6.36 -12.09
N SER A 39 1.00 5.57 -12.16
CA SER A 39 1.66 5.14 -13.40
C SER A 39 2.13 6.33 -14.25
N ASP A 40 2.42 7.46 -13.61
CA ASP A 40 2.87 8.67 -14.29
C ASP A 40 4.35 8.53 -14.69
N PRO A 41 4.70 8.63 -15.99
CA PRO A 41 6.06 8.43 -16.47
C PRO A 41 7.05 9.52 -16.04
N ILE A 42 6.59 10.64 -15.48
CA ILE A 42 7.47 11.73 -15.03
C ILE A 42 7.94 11.55 -13.57
N ILE A 43 7.42 10.56 -12.87
CA ILE A 43 7.77 10.30 -11.47
C ILE A 43 9.20 9.79 -11.40
N VAL A 44 9.98 10.41 -10.50
CA VAL A 44 11.36 10.04 -10.20
C VAL A 44 11.38 9.34 -8.85
N TYR A 45 11.86 8.11 -8.80
CA TYR A 45 11.94 7.37 -7.55
C TYR A 45 13.24 7.67 -6.79
N PRO A 46 13.29 7.41 -5.48
CA PRO A 46 14.51 7.61 -4.69
C PRO A 46 15.75 6.87 -5.22
N TRP A 47 15.58 5.76 -5.94
CA TRP A 47 16.68 4.99 -6.54
C TRP A 47 17.17 5.53 -7.89
N ASP A 48 16.44 6.46 -8.51
CA ASP A 48 16.84 7.12 -9.76
C ASP A 48 17.69 8.39 -9.49
N LEU A 49 17.85 8.78 -8.23
CA LEU A 49 18.61 9.95 -7.82
C LEU A 49 20.11 9.64 -7.71
N GLU A 50 20.96 10.61 -8.04
CA GLU A 50 22.41 10.52 -7.84
C GLU A 50 22.84 10.57 -6.37
N VAL A 51 21.88 10.75 -5.45
CA VAL A 51 22.10 10.76 -4.00
C VAL A 51 21.53 9.50 -3.38
N LYS A 52 22.27 8.93 -2.41
CA LYS A 52 21.79 7.76 -1.67
C LYS A 52 20.73 8.16 -0.66
N VAL A 53 19.46 7.90 -0.97
CA VAL A 53 18.35 8.05 -0.03
C VAL A 53 18.30 6.84 0.90
N LYS A 54 18.28 7.07 2.22
CA LYS A 54 18.13 6.00 3.21
C LYS A 54 16.66 5.56 3.25
N THR A 55 16.40 4.30 2.92
CA THR A 55 15.09 3.66 3.05
C THR A 55 15.11 2.62 4.17
N THR A 56 13.95 2.34 4.74
CA THR A 56 13.76 1.25 5.70
C THR A 56 13.08 0.08 4.99
N PRO A 57 13.72 -1.09 4.89
CA PRO A 57 13.08 -2.30 4.39
C PRO A 57 11.83 -2.65 5.20
N ILE A 58 10.78 -3.18 4.54
CA ILE A 58 9.51 -3.45 5.21
C ILE A 58 9.63 -4.53 6.30
N ASP A 59 10.49 -5.53 6.08
CA ASP A 59 10.81 -6.58 7.06
C ASP A 59 11.50 -6.01 8.30
N ALA A 60 12.47 -5.10 8.11
CA ALA A 60 13.12 -4.40 9.20
C ALA A 60 12.15 -3.51 9.98
N TYR A 61 11.25 -2.79 9.28
CA TYR A 61 10.22 -1.98 9.92
C TYR A 61 9.28 -2.85 10.78
N LEU A 62 8.77 -3.96 10.22
CA LEU A 62 7.85 -4.86 10.92
C LEU A 62 8.48 -5.52 12.14
N ALA A 63 9.76 -5.92 12.05
CA ALA A 63 10.49 -6.53 13.17
C ALA A 63 10.74 -5.56 14.34
N ASP A 64 10.79 -4.25 14.06
CA ASP A 64 11.00 -3.20 15.06
C ASP A 64 9.70 -2.77 15.77
N GLN A 65 8.53 -3.16 15.24
CA GLN A 65 7.25 -2.80 15.84
C GLN A 65 6.89 -3.71 17.03
N ASP A 66 6.51 -3.11 18.16
CA ASP A 66 5.94 -3.81 19.30
C ASP A 66 4.41 -3.91 19.20
N TRP A 67 3.92 -5.10 18.85
CA TRP A 67 2.50 -5.39 18.74
C TRP A 67 1.91 -6.05 19.99
N SER A 68 2.68 -6.20 21.08
CA SER A 68 2.27 -6.93 22.29
C SER A 68 1.05 -6.35 23.00
N SER A 69 0.67 -5.11 22.68
CA SER A 69 -0.52 -4.46 23.23
C SER A 69 -1.81 -4.80 22.49
N ILE A 70 -1.74 -5.40 21.29
CA ILE A 70 -2.88 -5.62 20.39
C ILE A 70 -2.99 -7.10 19.94
N LEU A 71 -1.90 -7.87 20.04
CA LEU A 71 -1.86 -9.33 19.82
C LEU A 71 -1.73 -10.09 21.15
#